data_AF-A0A1V8M8B5-F1
#
_entry.id   AF-A0A1V8M8B5-F1
#
_cell.length_a   1.000
_cell.length_b   1.000
_cell.length_c   1.000
_cell.angle_alpha   90.00
_cell.angle_beta   90.00
_cell.angle_gamma   90.00
#
_symmetry.space_group_name_H-M   'P 1'
#
loop_
_entity.id
_entity.type
_entity.pdbx_description
1 polymer ?
#
loop_
_entity_poly.entity_id
_entity_poly.type
_entity_poly.pdbx_seq_one_letter_code
_entity_poly.pdbx_strand_id
1 'polypeptide(L)'
;MIIGLLMLIMPTAIYLATYPLSHRLKPRLRQLYRIVGGIIVFAGSASSFYFAFYTGDQGGIAAFYFQIVVILAYVLFSVVLVTANWLV
;
A
#
# COMPACT_ATOMS: atom_id res chain seq x y z
N MET A 1 -15.39 -0.39 13.47
CA MET A 1 -15.23 -0.98 12.11
C MET A 1 -15.05 0.05 10.99
N ILE A 2 -15.73 1.21 11.02
CA ILE A 2 -15.59 2.25 9.98
C ILE A 2 -14.14 2.76 9.84
N ILE A 3 -13.43 2.99 10.95
CA ILE A 3 -12.02 3.44 10.93
C ILE A 3 -11.10 2.40 10.26
N GLY A 4 -11.33 1.10 10.53
CA GLY A 4 -10.59 0.01 9.89
C GLY A 4 -10.85 -0.07 8.38
N LEU A 5 -12.11 0.10 7.95
CA LEU A 5 -12.48 0.18 6.53
C LEU A 5 -11.87 1.41 5.84
N LEU A 6 -11.89 2.58 6.49
CA LEU A 6 -11.28 3.81 5.96
C LEU A 6 -9.76 3.64 5.81
N MET A 7 -9.09 3.06 6.80
CA MET A 7 -7.67 2.74 6.73
C MET A 7 -7.34 1.69 5.66
N LEU A 8 -8.28 0.81 5.33
CA LEU A 8 -8.14 -0.19 4.27
C LEU A 8 -8.19 0.44 2.86
N ILE A 9 -9.16 1.33 2.67
CA ILE A 9 -9.40 1.99 1.39
C ILE A 9 -8.32 3.04 1.13
N MET A 10 -7.81 3.70 2.17
CA MET A 10 -6.87 4.81 2.03
C MET A 10 -5.62 4.49 1.18
N PRO A 11 -4.80 3.46 1.48
CA PRO A 11 -3.61 3.17 0.66
C PRO A 11 -3.97 2.74 -0.76
N THR A 12 -5.12 2.08 -0.94
CA THR A 12 -5.65 1.70 -2.25
C THR A 12 -6.05 2.93 -3.07
N ALA A 13 -6.78 3.86 -2.46
CA ALA A 13 -7.18 5.12 -3.08
C ALA A 13 -5.96 5.99 -3.41
N ILE A 14 -4.97 6.05 -2.50
CA ILE A 14 -3.70 6.76 -2.75
C ILE A 14 -2.98 6.13 -3.93
N TYR A 15 -2.81 4.81 -3.96
CA TYR A 15 -2.16 4.11 -5.06
C TYR A 15 -2.81 4.39 -6.42
N LEU A 16 -4.14 4.37 -6.47
CA LEU A 16 -4.91 4.70 -7.67
C LEU A 16 -4.75 6.18 -8.06
N ALA A 17 -4.78 7.10 -7.09
CA ALA A 17 -4.57 8.51 -7.32
C ALA A 17 -3.15 8.83 -7.81
N THR A 18 -2.14 8.09 -7.35
CA THR A 18 -0.74 8.24 -7.79
C THR A 18 -0.42 7.41 -9.03
N TYR A 19 -1.35 6.57 -9.51
CA TYR A 19 -1.16 5.75 -10.71
C TYR A 19 -0.83 6.56 -11.98
N PRO A 20 -1.48 7.70 -12.27
CA PRO A 20 -1.11 8.54 -13.42
C PRO A 20 0.28 9.13 -13.28
N LEU A 21 0.69 9.50 -12.06
CA LEU A 21 2.04 10.03 -11.81
C LEU A 21 3.13 9.00 -12.10
N SER A 22 2.83 7.70 -12.04
CA SER A 22 3.78 6.64 -12.42
C SER A 22 4.28 6.75 -13.87
N HIS A 23 3.55 7.45 -14.75
CA HIS A 23 4.00 7.70 -16.12
C HIS A 23 5.24 8.59 -16.19
N ARG A 24 5.52 9.39 -15.16
CA ARG A 24 6.75 10.20 -15.06
C ARG A 24 7.99 9.35 -14.73
N LEU A 25 7.80 8.12 -14.25
CA LEU A 25 8.89 7.20 -13.96
C LEU A 25 9.44 6.57 -15.25
N LYS A 26 10.74 6.27 -15.24
CA LYS A 26 11.39 5.46 -16.27
C LYS A 26 10.68 4.10 -16.45
N PRO A 27 10.71 3.48 -17.65
CA PRO A 27 9.88 2.32 -17.96
C PRO A 27 10.02 1.14 -16.98
N ARG A 28 11.25 0.83 -16.55
CA ARG A 28 11.51 -0.25 -15.58
C ARG A 28 10.98 0.10 -14.19
N LEU A 29 11.20 1.34 -13.72
CA LEU A 29 10.70 1.81 -12.42
C LEU A 29 9.18 1.90 -12.39
N ARG A 30 8.55 2.23 -13.52
CA ARG A 30 7.09 2.21 -13.69
C ARG A 30 6.53 0.81 -13.55
N GLN A 31 7.15 -0.20 -14.17
CA GLN A 31 6.73 -1.60 -14.00
C GLN A 31 6.86 -2.05 -12.54
N LEU A 32 7.98 -1.70 -11.89
CA LEU A 32 8.17 -1.98 -10.46
C LEU A 32 7.10 -1.31 -9.59
N TYR A 33 6.81 -0.03 -9.83
CA TYR A 33 5.74 0.69 -9.14
C TYR A 33 4.38 -0.03 -9.29
N ARG A 34 4.03 -0.42 -10.52
CA ARG A 34 2.73 -1.04 -10.80
C ARG A 34 2.60 -2.41 -10.15
N ILE A 35 3.62 -3.26 -10.29
CA ILE A 35 3.59 -4.63 -9.79
C ILE A 35 3.80 -4.65 -8.27
N VAL A 36 4.95 -4.17 -7.80
CA VAL A 36 5.33 -4.27 -6.39
C VAL A 36 4.48 -3.33 -5.53
N GLY A 37 4.27 -2.09 -5.98
CA GLY A 37 3.38 -1.15 -5.27
C GLY A 37 1.93 -1.67 -5.21
N GLY A 38 1.46 -2.27 -6.30
CA GLY A 38 0.15 -2.94 -6.32
C GLY A 38 0.09 -4.09 -5.33
N ILE A 39 1.07 -5.00 -5.32
CA ILE A 39 1.11 -6.12 -4.38
C ILE A 39 1.11 -5.64 -2.93
N ILE A 40 1.96 -4.67 -2.58
CA ILE A 40 2.02 -4.13 -1.22
C ILE A 40 0.65 -3.62 -0.78
N VAL A 41 0.01 -2.82 -1.62
CA VAL A 41 -1.25 -2.15 -1.25
C VAL A 41 -2.42 -3.13 -1.25
N PHE A 42 -2.60 -3.92 -2.31
CA PHE A 42 -3.75 -4.82 -2.43
C PHE A 42 -3.61 -6.06 -1.54
N ALA A 43 -2.48 -6.77 -1.58
CA ALA A 43 -2.30 -7.97 -0.76
C ALA A 43 -2.12 -7.62 0.72
N GLY A 44 -1.43 -6.50 1.01
CA GLY A 44 -1.30 -5.98 2.36
C GLY A 44 -2.64 -5.60 2.97
N SER A 45 -3.45 -4.80 2.25
CA SER A 45 -4.78 -4.40 2.71
C SER A 45 -5.74 -5.59 2.80
N ALA A 46 -5.68 -6.56 1.88
CA ALA A 46 -6.48 -7.79 1.98
C ALA A 46 -6.14 -8.61 3.23
N SER A 47 -4.86 -8.69 3.60
CA SER A 47 -4.42 -9.36 4.83
C SER A 47 -4.93 -8.64 6.08
N SER A 48 -4.88 -7.31 6.12
CA SER A 48 -5.52 -6.53 7.19
C SER A 48 -7.02 -6.79 7.29
N PHE A 49 -7.71 -6.90 6.16
CA PHE A 49 -9.13 -7.23 6.13
C PHE A 49 -9.39 -8.62 6.69
N TYR A 50 -8.58 -9.60 6.30
CA TYR A 50 -8.67 -10.95 6.85
C TYR A 50 -8.55 -10.93 8.38
N PHE A 51 -7.56 -10.21 8.91
CA PHE A 51 -7.41 -10.10 10.36
C PHE A 51 -8.60 -9.42 11.03
N ALA A 52 -9.16 -8.38 10.43
CA ALA A 52 -10.29 -7.65 10.99
C ALA A 52 -11.57 -8.49 11.08
N PHE A 53 -11.78 -9.44 10.17
CA PHE A 53 -13.03 -10.22 10.08
C PHE A 53 -12.92 -11.63 10.68
N TYR A 54 -11.73 -12.24 10.67
CA TYR A 54 -11.60 -13.67 11.00
C TYR A 54 -10.87 -13.96 12.33
N THR A 55 -10.36 -12.95 13.04
CA THR A 55 -9.54 -13.14 14.25
C THR A 55 -10.20 -12.67 15.55
N GLY A 56 -11.52 -12.43 15.54
CA GLY A 56 -12.27 -11.99 16.73
C GLY A 56 -11.79 -10.64 17.29
N ASP A 57 -11.92 -10.43 18.60
CA ASP A 57 -11.64 -9.14 19.25
C ASP A 57 -10.18 -8.65 19.09
N GLN A 58 -9.21 -9.57 19.00
CA GLN A 58 -7.80 -9.21 18.75
C GLN A 58 -7.52 -8.89 17.28
N GLY A 59 -8.41 -9.32 16.38
CA GLY A 59 -8.28 -9.13 14.93
C GLY A 59 -8.31 -7.67 14.50
N GLY A 60 -9.09 -6.83 15.17
CA GLY A 60 -9.15 -5.39 14.88
C GLY A 60 -7.82 -4.68 15.17
N ILE A 61 -7.15 -5.03 16.27
CA ILE A 61 -5.85 -4.46 16.65
C ILE A 61 -4.75 -4.96 15.70
N ALA A 62 -4.74 -6.27 15.41
CA ALA A 62 -3.80 -6.85 14.46
C ALA A 62 -3.94 -6.23 13.06
N ALA A 63 -5.16 -6.08 12.57
CA ALA A 63 -5.45 -5.42 11.30
C ALA A 63 -4.94 -3.97 11.27
N PHE A 64 -5.12 -3.22 12.36
CA PHE A 64 -4.64 -1.85 12.46
C PHE A 64 -3.11 -1.75 12.36
N TYR A 65 -2.38 -2.53 13.16
CA TYR A 65 -0.92 -2.52 13.12
C TYR A 65 -0.37 -3.03 11.79
N PHE A 66 -0.97 -4.08 11.23
CA PHE A 66 -0.58 -4.57 9.91
C PHE A 66 -0.80 -3.50 8.83
N GLN A 67 -1.90 -2.77 8.89
CA GLN A 67 -2.17 -1.68 7.94
C GLN A 67 -1.15 -0.53 8.05
N ILE A 68 -0.69 -0.20 9.26
CA ILE A 68 0.42 0.76 9.44
C ILE A 68 1.68 0.27 8.73
N VAL A 69 2.01 -1.02 8.85
CA VAL A 69 3.18 -1.61 8.16
C VAL A 69 3.01 -1.53 6.64
N VAL A 70 1.81 -1.81 6.12
CA VAL A 70 1.51 -1.69 4.68
C VAL A 70 1.71 -0.26 4.18
N ILE A 71 1.22 0.73 4.93
CA ILE A 71 1.38 2.15 4.60
C ILE A 71 2.87 2.53 4.61
N LEU A 72 3.61 2.15 5.66
CA LEU A 72 5.04 2.44 5.76
C LEU A 72 5.82 1.80 4.62
N ALA A 73 5.57 0.52 4.32
CA ALA A 73 6.21 -0.19 3.22
C ALA A 73 5.94 0.48 1.88
N TYR A 74 4.70 0.91 1.62
CA TYR A 74 4.32 1.59 0.40
C TYR A 74 4.99 2.97 0.27
N VAL A 75 5.04 3.76 1.35
CA VAL A 75 5.70 5.06 1.37
C VAL A 75 7.20 4.92 1.13
N LEU A 76 7.87 4.02 1.86
CA LEU A 76 9.31 3.77 1.69
C LEU A 76 9.63 3.30 0.27
N PHE A 77 8.85 2.36 -0.27
CA PHE A 77 9.01 1.88 -1.64
C PHE A 77 8.83 3.02 -2.66
N SER A 78 7.85 3.89 -2.46
CA SER A 78 7.61 5.06 -3.32
C SER A 78 8.78 6.05 -3.27
N VAL A 79 9.33 6.34 -2.08
CA VAL A 79 10.52 7.19 -1.92
C VAL A 79 11.71 6.58 -2.64
N VAL A 80 11.96 5.28 -2.48
CA VAL A 80 13.05 4.58 -3.18
C VAL A 80 12.91 4.70 -4.70
N LEU A 81 11.70 4.51 -5.24
CA LEU A 81 11.45 4.65 -6.68
C LEU A 81 11.68 6.08 -7.18
N VAL A 82 11.26 7.08 -6.42
CA VAL A 82 11.48 8.49 -6.77
C VAL A 82 12.97 8.80 -6.77
N THR A 83 13.70 8.41 -5.72
CA THR A 83 15.15 8.60 -5.63
C THR A 83 15.88 7.88 -6.76
N ALA A 84 15.51 6.63 -7.05
CA ALA A 84 16.08 5.89 -8.17
C ALA A 84 15.79 6.53 -9.53
N ASN A 85 14.61 7.15 -9.70
CA ASN A 85 14.27 7.88 -10.92
C ASN A 85 15.08 9.16 -11.11
N TRP A 86 15.55 9.78 -10.02
CA TRP A 86 16.44 10.94 -10.07
C TRP A 86 17.90 10.58 -10.33
N LEU A 87 18.35 9.44 -9.81
CA LEU A 87 19.74 8.99 -9.92
C LEU A 87 20.06 8.31 -11.27
N VAL A 88 19.08 7.61 -11.84
CA VAL A 88 19.20 6.95 -13.15
C VAL A 88 18.83 7.93 -14.22
#